data_AF-A0AAJ0MKS8-F1
#
_entry.id   AF-A0AAJ0MKS8-F1
#
_cell.length_a   1.000
_cell.length_b   1.000
_cell.length_c   1.000
_cell.angle_alpha   90.00
_cell.angle_beta   90.00
_cell.angle_gamma   90.00
#
_symmetry.space_group_name_H-M   'P 1'
#
loop_
_entity.id
_entity.type
_entity.pdbx_description
1 polymer ?
#
loop_
_entity_poly.entity_id
_entity_poly.type
_entity_poly.pdbx_seq_one_letter_code
_entity_poly.pdbx_strand_id
1 'polypeptide(L)'
;MAAPDPPMAGNPTGDFDFDFDFATLAEPLRTQAINRFRLVIDHFQPRKSRRRNNKNYNRPALIRYTFEYARSSESQNRFLSAFFHRLRLGMADGDDITLDDDLRSRLFAFAEDLMNNFFIPSHTSTHPSLPRCHPASPNKRGARQDKSLYRNITTSGCLA
;
A
#
# COMPACT_ATOMS: atom_id res chain seq x y z
N MET A 1 6.97 11.05 -51.52
CA MET A 1 6.71 12.06 -50.49
C MET A 1 5.90 11.37 -49.40
N ALA A 2 6.59 10.77 -48.42
CA ALA A 2 5.94 10.04 -47.33
C ALA A 2 5.57 11.02 -46.21
N ALA A 3 4.33 10.94 -45.73
CA ALA A 3 3.87 11.73 -44.58
C ALA A 3 4.63 11.28 -43.32
N PRO A 4 4.99 12.19 -42.40
CA PRO A 4 5.56 11.80 -41.11
C PRO A 4 4.46 11.16 -40.24
N ASP A 5 4.78 9.99 -39.69
CA ASP A 5 3.92 9.30 -38.72
C ASP A 5 3.65 10.18 -37.49
N PRO A 6 2.43 10.15 -36.93
CA PRO A 6 2.12 10.91 -35.72
C PRO A 6 2.90 10.35 -34.52
N PRO A 7 3.42 11.20 -33.61
CA PRO A 7 4.06 10.74 -32.39
C PRO A 7 3.04 9.98 -31.54
N MET A 8 3.36 8.73 -31.22
CA MET A 8 2.66 7.91 -30.23
C MET A 8 2.54 8.72 -28.94
N ALA A 9 1.34 9.23 -28.67
CA ALA A 9 1.00 9.81 -27.39
C ALA A 9 1.08 8.68 -26.36
N GLY A 10 2.19 8.63 -25.62
CA GLY A 10 2.32 7.81 -24.42
C GLY A 10 1.20 8.19 -23.47
N ASN A 11 0.32 7.22 -23.21
CA ASN A 11 -0.78 7.36 -22.26
C ASN A 11 -0.20 7.51 -20.85
N PRO A 12 -0.41 8.63 -20.13
CA PRO A 12 0.05 8.76 -18.75
C PRO A 12 -0.98 8.14 -17.81
N THR A 13 -1.27 6.85 -17.94
CA THR A 13 -1.84 6.12 -16.81
C THR A 13 -0.75 6.09 -15.74
N GLY A 14 -0.96 6.93 -14.73
CA GLY A 14 -0.12 7.02 -13.54
C GLY A 14 -0.27 5.77 -12.69
N ASP A 15 0.24 4.66 -13.20
CA ASP A 15 0.41 3.44 -12.45
C ASP A 15 1.55 3.66 -11.47
N PHE A 16 1.18 3.80 -10.20
CA PHE A 16 2.13 3.85 -9.08
C PHE A 16 2.75 2.48 -8.91
N ASP A 17 3.86 2.26 -9.59
CA ASP A 17 4.59 1.01 -9.51
C ASP A 17 5.55 1.00 -8.29
N PHE A 18 5.23 0.16 -7.30
CA PHE A 18 6.08 -0.12 -6.14
C PHE A 18 6.99 -1.35 -6.35
N ASP A 19 6.97 -1.94 -7.55
CA ASP A 19 7.68 -3.17 -7.92
C ASP A 19 8.98 -2.90 -8.71
N PHE A 20 9.54 -1.70 -8.62
CA PHE A 20 10.90 -1.44 -9.10
C PHE A 20 11.94 -2.28 -8.32
N ASP A 21 13.00 -2.75 -9.00
CA ASP A 21 14.15 -3.50 -8.49
C ASP A 21 15.03 -2.72 -7.47
N PHE A 22 14.43 -2.08 -6.46
CA PHE A 22 15.10 -1.33 -5.39
C PHE A 22 15.13 -2.09 -4.06
N ALA A 23 14.99 -3.42 -4.10
CA ALA A 23 14.98 -4.24 -2.89
C ALA A 23 16.22 -4.00 -1.99
N THR A 24 17.32 -3.52 -2.56
CA THR A 24 18.59 -3.29 -1.86
C THR A 24 19.17 -1.88 -2.11
N LEU A 25 18.68 -0.88 -1.36
CA LEU A 25 19.45 0.35 -1.14
C LEU A 25 20.66 0.04 -0.26
N ALA A 26 21.87 0.41 -0.70
CA ALA A 26 23.05 0.30 0.14
C ALA A 26 22.89 1.16 1.42
N GLU A 27 23.35 0.66 2.58
CA GLU A 27 23.22 1.34 3.89
C GLU A 27 23.56 2.85 3.91
N PRO A 28 24.68 3.32 3.32
CA PRO A 28 24.97 4.76 3.30
C PRO A 28 23.95 5.56 2.51
N LEU A 29 23.53 5.03 1.34
CA LEU A 29 22.52 5.65 0.49
C LEU A 29 21.15 5.67 1.18
N ARG A 30 20.78 4.57 1.84
CA ARG A 30 19.55 4.47 2.64
C ARG A 30 19.53 5.53 3.74
N THR A 31 20.63 5.68 4.48
CA THR A 31 20.74 6.67 5.57
C THR A 31 20.59 8.09 5.03
N GLN A 32 21.25 8.41 3.92
CA GLN A 32 21.15 9.71 3.27
C GLN A 32 19.71 9.98 2.79
N ALA A 33 19.07 9.01 2.13
CA ALA A 33 17.70 9.11 1.67
C ALA A 33 16.72 9.34 2.83
N ILE A 34 16.90 8.66 3.97
CA ILE A 34 16.07 8.86 5.17
C ILE A 34 16.23 10.27 5.74
N ASN A 35 17.47 10.78 5.80
CA ASN A 35 17.72 12.13 6.31
C ASN A 35 17.08 13.20 5.42
N ARG A 36 17.22 13.06 4.10
CA ARG A 36 16.56 13.95 3.10
C ARG A 36 15.04 13.86 3.19
N PHE A 37 14.51 12.64 3.29
CA PHE A 37 13.07 12.42 3.49
C PHE A 37 12.55 13.18 4.71
N ARG A 38 13.21 13.04 5.87
CA ARG A 38 12.83 13.74 7.10
C ARG A 38 12.88 15.25 6.94
N LEU A 39 13.94 15.78 6.31
CA LEU A 39 14.09 17.22 6.05
C LEU A 39 12.91 17.77 5.23
N VAL A 40 12.55 17.09 4.14
CA VAL A 40 11.42 17.49 3.29
C VAL A 40 10.11 17.45 4.08
N ILE A 41 9.85 16.38 4.82
CA ILE A 41 8.63 16.20 5.60
C ILE A 41 8.51 17.25 6.71
N ASP A 42 9.59 17.47 7.47
CA ASP A 42 9.61 18.42 8.58
C ASP A 42 9.42 19.87 8.11
N HIS A 43 9.96 20.21 6.92
CA HIS A 43 9.76 21.52 6.32
C HIS A 43 8.28 21.79 6.01
N PHE A 44 7.58 20.82 5.40
CA PHE A 44 6.19 20.97 5.02
C PHE A 44 5.20 20.60 6.14
N GLN A 45 5.69 20.12 7.28
CA GLN A 45 4.85 19.80 8.43
C GLN A 45 4.18 21.08 8.95
N PRO A 46 2.84 21.07 9.14
CA PRO A 46 2.14 22.24 9.66
C PRO A 46 2.63 22.56 11.08
N ARG A 47 3.25 23.72 11.26
CA ARG A 47 3.53 24.29 12.59
C ARG A 47 2.19 24.54 13.29
N LYS A 48 2.00 23.88 14.44
CA LYS A 48 0.75 23.78 15.22
C LYS A 48 -0.22 24.96 14.99
N SER A 49 -1.41 24.63 14.49
CA SER A 49 -2.62 25.46 14.59
C SER A 49 -2.53 26.86 13.98
N ARG A 50 -2.43 26.97 12.65
CA ARG A 50 -3.33 27.91 11.98
C ARG A 50 -4.62 27.14 11.75
N ARG A 51 -5.66 27.50 12.50
CA ARG A 51 -7.04 27.06 12.31
C ARG A 51 -7.53 27.40 10.90
N ARG A 52 -6.99 26.75 9.87
CA ARG A 52 -7.64 26.70 8.57
C ARG A 52 -8.49 25.46 8.63
N ASN A 53 -9.76 25.74 8.91
CA ASN A 53 -10.95 25.04 8.47
C ASN A 53 -10.73 24.22 7.17
N ASN A 54 -10.02 23.10 7.26
CA ASN A 54 -9.77 22.22 6.15
C ASN A 54 -10.08 20.82 6.65
N LYS A 55 -11.17 20.24 6.15
CA LYS A 55 -11.64 18.88 6.45
C LYS A 55 -10.67 17.80 5.92
N ASN A 56 -9.43 18.17 5.65
CA ASN A 56 -8.43 17.37 4.96
C ASN A 56 -7.43 16.87 6.00
N TYR A 57 -7.04 15.60 5.86
CA TYR A 57 -6.02 14.98 6.69
C TYR A 57 -4.66 15.68 6.53
N ASN A 58 -3.77 15.46 7.50
CA ASN A 58 -2.41 15.99 7.45
C ASN A 58 -1.56 15.16 6.47
N ARG A 59 -1.37 15.67 5.25
CA ARG A 59 -0.64 15.00 4.15
C ARG A 59 0.82 14.67 4.49
N PRO A 60 1.67 15.62 4.95
CA PRO A 60 3.02 15.29 5.41
C PRO A 60 3.05 14.21 6.49
N ALA A 61 2.11 14.26 7.45
CA ALA A 61 2.03 13.23 8.49
C ALA A 61 1.63 11.86 7.94
N LEU A 62 0.69 11.78 6.99
CA LEU A 62 0.35 10.52 6.32
C LEU A 62 1.59 9.88 5.70
N ILE A 63 2.34 10.64 4.90
CA ILE A 63 3.55 10.16 4.22
C ILE A 63 4.56 9.67 5.27
N ARG A 64 4.79 10.45 6.33
CA ARG A 64 5.67 10.07 7.44
C ARG A 64 5.26 8.74 8.08
N TYR A 65 3.98 8.58 8.40
CA TYR A 65 3.49 7.38 9.05
C TYR A 65 3.52 6.16 8.14
N THR A 66 3.21 6.30 6.84
CA THR A 66 3.34 5.20 5.89
C THR A 66 4.79 4.69 5.83
N PHE A 67 5.78 5.58 5.90
CA PHE A 67 7.19 5.18 6.00
C PHE A 67 7.54 4.55 7.35
N GLU A 68 7.19 5.21 8.46
CA GLU A 68 7.55 4.75 9.82
C GLU A 68 6.94 3.40 10.18
N TYR A 69 5.71 3.13 9.73
CA TYR A 69 5.00 1.89 10.01
C TYR A 69 5.17 0.80 8.94
N ALA A 70 5.99 1.04 7.91
CA ALA A 70 6.39 -0.01 6.98
C ALA A 70 7.18 -1.11 7.72
N ARG A 71 6.66 -2.34 7.70
CA ARG A 71 7.11 -3.45 8.57
C ARG A 71 8.48 -4.03 8.21
N SER A 72 8.89 -3.94 6.95
CA SER A 72 10.15 -4.51 6.47
C SER A 72 11.09 -3.42 5.96
N SER A 73 12.39 -3.68 6.07
CA SER A 73 13.44 -2.83 5.49
C SER A 73 13.27 -2.67 3.98
N GLU A 74 12.80 -3.71 3.31
CA GLU A 74 12.47 -3.73 1.88
C GLU A 74 11.27 -2.82 1.56
N SER A 75 10.19 -2.89 2.34
CA SER A 75 9.03 -2.01 2.15
C SER A 75 9.40 -0.54 2.36
N GLN A 76 10.26 -0.25 3.35
CA GLN A 76 10.82 1.09 3.53
C GLN A 76 11.67 1.53 2.35
N ASN A 77 12.50 0.64 1.78
CA ASN A 77 13.30 0.96 0.59
C ASN A 77 12.43 1.27 -0.61
N ARG A 78 11.45 0.41 -0.91
CA ARG A 78 10.48 0.63 -1.99
C ARG A 78 9.74 1.95 -1.81
N PHE A 79 9.33 2.27 -0.58
CA PHE A 79 8.68 3.54 -0.26
C PHE A 79 9.58 4.74 -0.55
N LEU A 80 10.83 4.72 -0.07
CA LEU A 80 11.78 5.80 -0.32
C LEU A 80 11.98 5.98 -1.82
N SER A 81 12.17 4.87 -2.55
CA SER A 81 12.33 4.93 -4.00
C SER A 81 11.15 5.57 -4.71
N ALA A 82 9.93 5.13 -4.40
CA ALA A 82 8.71 5.72 -4.95
C ALA A 82 8.57 7.21 -4.59
N PHE A 83 8.89 7.58 -3.34
CA PHE A 83 8.86 8.97 -2.87
C PHE A 83 9.81 9.86 -3.68
N PHE A 84 11.10 9.51 -3.76
CA PHE A 84 12.09 10.30 -4.48
C PHE A 84 11.79 10.38 -5.98
N HIS A 85 11.35 9.26 -6.58
CA HIS A 85 10.91 9.23 -7.98
C HIS A 85 9.73 10.19 -8.22
N ARG A 86 8.68 10.11 -7.40
CA ARG A 86 7.47 10.93 -7.57
C ARG A 86 7.74 12.42 -7.35
N LEU A 87 8.62 12.76 -6.42
CA LEU A 87 9.02 14.14 -6.15
C LEU A 87 10.06 14.68 -7.14
N ARG A 88 10.59 13.82 -8.02
CA ARG A 88 11.67 14.13 -8.97
C ARG A 88 12.93 14.65 -8.27
N LEU A 89 13.30 13.98 -7.18
CA LEU A 89 14.48 14.29 -6.38
C LEU A 89 15.48 13.12 -6.47
N GLY A 90 16.78 13.41 -6.51
CA GLY A 90 17.79 12.38 -6.30
C GLY A 90 17.89 11.96 -4.84
N MET A 91 18.07 10.66 -4.63
CA MET A 91 18.27 10.07 -3.30
C MET A 91 19.65 10.43 -2.72
N ALA A 92 20.63 10.65 -3.60
CA ALA A 92 22.03 10.89 -3.27
C ALA A 92 22.56 12.28 -3.68
N ASP A 93 21.76 13.06 -4.40
CA ASP A 93 22.13 14.44 -4.74
C ASP A 93 22.45 15.17 -3.41
N GLY A 94 23.48 16.01 -3.40
CA GLY A 94 23.93 16.69 -2.17
C GLY A 94 22.82 17.51 -1.49
N ASP A 95 23.13 18.20 -0.39
CA ASP A 95 22.15 18.89 0.46
C ASP A 95 21.38 20.06 -0.20
N ASP A 96 21.56 20.28 -1.50
CA ASP A 96 20.85 21.29 -2.28
C ASP A 96 19.46 20.77 -2.70
N ILE A 97 18.50 20.83 -1.77
CA ILE A 97 17.08 20.60 -2.07
C ILE A 97 16.36 21.94 -2.05
N THR A 98 15.82 22.35 -3.20
CA THR A 98 14.94 23.51 -3.30
C THR A 98 13.56 23.17 -2.69
N LEU A 99 13.27 23.72 -1.50
CA LEU A 99 12.03 23.49 -0.76
C LEU A 99 10.95 24.52 -1.15
N ASP A 100 10.48 24.46 -2.40
CA ASP A 100 9.52 25.40 -2.98
C ASP A 100 8.05 24.88 -2.96
N ASP A 101 7.14 25.72 -3.46
CA ASP A 101 5.72 25.39 -3.60
C ASP A 101 5.45 24.29 -4.64
N ASP A 102 6.33 24.12 -5.62
CA ASP A 102 6.23 23.06 -6.61
C ASP A 102 6.53 21.69 -5.98
N LEU A 103 7.57 21.61 -5.16
CA LEU A 103 7.88 20.43 -4.36
C LEU A 103 6.75 20.14 -3.37
N ARG A 104 6.19 21.17 -2.73
CA ARG A 104 5.02 21.02 -1.86
C ARG A 104 3.84 20.40 -2.60
N SER A 105 3.59 20.83 -3.83
CA SER A 105 2.49 20.33 -4.66
C SER A 105 2.70 18.87 -5.05
N ARG A 106 3.92 18.48 -5.45
CA ARG A 106 4.27 17.06 -5.72
C ARG A 106 4.15 16.19 -4.48
N LEU A 107 4.61 16.68 -3.33
CA LEU A 107 4.47 15.98 -2.05
C LEU A 107 2.99 15.77 -1.68
N PHE A 108 2.14 16.77 -1.90
CA PHE A 108 0.72 16.66 -1.59
C PHE A 108 0.00 15.72 -2.55
N ALA A 109 0.37 15.73 -3.84
CA ALA A 109 -0.13 14.77 -4.82
C ALA A 109 0.22 13.34 -4.39
N PHE A 110 1.49 13.08 -4.02
CA PHE A 110 1.91 11.77 -3.52
C PHE A 110 1.11 11.30 -2.29
N ALA A 111 0.73 12.21 -1.39
CA ALA A 111 -0.15 11.85 -0.27
C ALA A 111 -1.56 11.42 -0.71
N GLU A 112 -2.14 12.09 -1.72
CA GLU A 112 -3.43 11.68 -2.29
C GLU A 112 -3.30 10.32 -2.98
N ASP A 113 -2.19 10.08 -3.67
CA ASP A 113 -1.90 8.80 -4.30
C ASP A 113 -1.82 7.67 -3.26
N LEU A 114 -1.16 7.91 -2.11
CA LEU A 114 -1.15 6.96 -0.99
C LEU A 114 -2.56 6.73 -0.43
N MET A 115 -3.31 7.81 -0.21
CA MET A 115 -4.66 7.74 0.35
C MET A 115 -5.59 6.92 -0.55
N ASN A 116 -5.61 7.23 -1.85
CA ASN A 116 -6.51 6.60 -2.83
C ASN A 116 -6.18 5.13 -3.11
N ASN A 117 -4.90 4.75 -3.06
CA ASN A 117 -4.48 3.39 -3.40
C ASN A 117 -4.48 2.42 -2.20
N PHE A 118 -4.19 2.91 -0.98
CA PHE A 118 -3.96 2.02 0.18
C PHE A 118 -4.97 2.18 1.31
N PHE A 119 -5.56 3.37 1.48
CA PHE A 119 -6.34 3.69 2.68
C PHE A 119 -7.83 3.90 2.41
N ILE A 120 -8.19 4.16 1.16
CA ILE A 120 -9.58 4.20 0.71
C ILE A 120 -9.88 2.87 0.01
N PRO A 121 -10.87 2.10 0.49
CA PRO A 121 -11.39 0.97 -0.27
C PRO A 121 -11.85 1.48 -1.64
N SER A 122 -11.15 1.11 -2.70
CA SER A 122 -11.48 1.57 -4.03
C SER A 122 -12.87 1.05 -4.41
N HIS A 123 -13.84 1.95 -4.54
CA HIS A 123 -15.15 1.63 -5.12
C HIS A 123 -15.06 1.36 -6.63
N THR A 124 -13.85 1.25 -7.20
CA THR A 124 -13.59 1.11 -8.63
C THR A 124 -13.12 -0.28 -9.06
N SER A 125 -13.22 -1.30 -8.19
CA SER A 125 -13.25 -2.68 -8.69
C SER A 125 -14.69 -3.15 -8.86
N THR A 126 -15.31 -2.73 -9.96
CA THR A 126 -16.32 -3.57 -10.62
C THR A 126 -15.56 -4.62 -11.43
N HIS A 127 -14.80 -5.48 -10.75
CA HIS A 127 -14.42 -6.78 -11.27
C HIS A 127 -14.96 -7.85 -10.32
N PRO A 128 -15.55 -8.93 -10.84
CA PRO A 128 -16.33 -9.85 -10.01
C PRO A 128 -15.43 -10.55 -9.00
N SER A 129 -15.75 -10.35 -7.72
CA SER A 129 -15.55 -11.30 -6.62
C SER A 129 -14.25 -12.11 -6.64
N LEU A 130 -13.27 -11.72 -5.82
CA LEU A 130 -12.45 -12.71 -5.12
C LEU A 130 -13.42 -13.77 -4.54
N PRO A 131 -13.13 -15.08 -4.69
CA PRO A 131 -13.97 -16.10 -4.07
C PRO A 131 -13.91 -15.85 -2.58
N ARG A 132 -15.04 -15.42 -2.05
CA ARG A 132 -15.25 -15.10 -0.65
C ARG A 132 -14.73 -16.29 0.16
N CYS A 133 -13.61 -16.12 0.86
CA CYS A 133 -13.20 -17.05 1.90
C CYS A 133 -14.24 -16.96 3.00
N HIS A 134 -15.33 -17.71 2.85
CA HIS A 134 -16.25 -17.96 3.93
C HIS A 134 -15.45 -18.69 5.02
N PRO A 135 -15.44 -18.20 6.27
CA PRO A 135 -14.96 -19.02 7.37
C PRO A 135 -15.88 -20.25 7.42
N ALA A 136 -15.31 -21.42 7.12
CA ALA A 136 -16.00 -22.68 7.26
C ALA A 136 -16.42 -22.82 8.72
N SER A 137 -17.70 -22.56 9.00
CA SER A 137 -18.28 -22.84 10.31
C SER A 137 -18.37 -24.36 10.46
N PRO A 138 -17.79 -24.96 11.50
CA PRO A 138 -17.92 -26.38 11.74
C PRO A 138 -19.20 -26.60 12.55
N ASN A 139 -20.23 -27.25 11.98
CA ASN A 139 -20.94 -28.31 12.73
C ASN A 139 -22.12 -28.99 12.01
N LYS A 140 -22.07 -30.33 12.11
CA LYS A 140 -23.12 -31.25 12.59
C LYS A 140 -24.45 -31.40 11.83
N ARG A 141 -24.60 -32.66 11.41
CA ARG A 141 -25.70 -33.62 11.66
C ARG A 141 -26.38 -34.11 10.39
N GLY A 142 -26.10 -35.38 10.11
CA GLY A 142 -26.81 -36.17 9.12
C GLY A 142 -28.27 -36.35 9.49
N ALA A 143 -29.08 -36.48 8.44
CA ALA A 143 -30.43 -36.99 8.51
C ALA A 143 -30.61 -37.96 7.34
N ARG A 144 -30.53 -39.26 7.63
CA ARG A 144 -31.26 -40.28 6.88
C ARG A 144 -32.06 -41.07 7.91
N GLN A 145 -33.37 -40.87 7.87
CA GLN A 145 -34.32 -41.63 8.65
C GLN A 145 -34.41 -43.02 8.01
N ASP A 146 -34.12 -44.06 8.76
CA ASP A 146 -34.69 -45.36 8.53
C ASP A 146 -35.23 -45.90 9.86
N LYS A 147 -36.48 -46.34 9.81
CA LYS A 147 -37.28 -46.81 10.93
C LYS A 147 -37.13 -48.33 10.96
N SER A 148 -36.39 -48.87 11.91
CA SER A 148 -36.50 -50.29 12.23
C SER A 148 -36.19 -50.54 13.70
N LEU A 149 -37.19 -51.11 14.36
CA LEU A 149 -37.27 -51.51 15.76
C LEU A 149 -36.49 -52.81 15.99
N TYR A 150 -35.44 -52.80 16.82
CA TYR A 150 -34.97 -53.96 17.61
C TYR A 150 -34.17 -53.43 18.81
N ARG A 151 -34.70 -53.50 20.04
CA ARG A 151 -34.43 -54.53 21.08
C ARG A 151 -32.95 -54.87 21.29
N ASN A 152 -32.43 -54.38 22.44
CA ASN A 152 -31.75 -55.03 23.56
C ASN A 152 -30.52 -55.96 23.33
N ILE A 153 -29.71 -56.06 24.40
CA ILE A 153 -28.73 -57.09 24.86
C ILE A 153 -27.37 -57.20 24.09
N THR A 154 -26.21 -56.89 24.71
CA THR A 154 -25.36 -57.63 25.70
C THR A 154 -24.24 -58.48 25.04
N THR A 155 -22.98 -58.12 25.40
CA THR A 155 -21.76 -58.96 25.59
C THR A 155 -21.08 -59.72 24.43
N SER A 156 -19.74 -59.83 24.60
CA SER A 156 -18.72 -60.64 23.90
C SER A 156 -18.30 -60.14 22.51
N GLY A 157 -17.04 -59.87 22.21
CA GLY A 157 -15.80 -60.53 22.65
C GLY A 157 -15.44 -61.61 21.63
N CYS A 158 -14.36 -61.40 20.85
CA CYS A 158 -13.50 -62.46 20.33
C CYS A 158 -12.27 -61.87 19.64
N LEU A 159 -11.12 -62.41 20.06
CA LEU A 159 -9.79 -62.30 19.48
C LEU A 159 -9.70 -63.02 18.13
N ALA A 160 -8.81 -62.53 17.27
CA ALA A 160 -7.79 -63.34 16.60
C ALA A 160 -6.60 -62.43 16.28
#